data_AF-A0A3T1DED2-F1
#
_entry.id   AF-A0A3T1DED2-F1
#
_cell.length_a   1.000
_cell.length_b   1.000
_cell.length_c   1.000
_cell.angle_alpha   90.00
_cell.angle_beta   90.00
_cell.angle_gamma   90.00
#
_symmetry.space_group_name_H-M   'P 1'
#
loop_
_entity.id
_entity.type
_entity.pdbx_description
1 polymer ?
#
loop_
_entity_poly.entity_id
_entity_poly.type
_entity_poly.pdbx_seq_one_letter_code
_entity_poly.pdbx_strand_id
1 'polypeptide(L)'
;MKKAIPLIVLAAGLTLLISSCSDNSGKAESTSTITNAVENIQATQASVTAVLEEKLPAPYTLANIKNAMEEYINYRLWLYPSKVELNASPKSFDPYIGKTIGVEVRVYESSSGEKRVYAQTSIGDWWLTEFKTSNGIVYSDNQVSKEDTGLWPEGNYEVAGTFELKVQEPHKPNYGASARKDKMIAAAENHLKNVCNDLLRGEEGEIWSGTTAYLENFYEYEEVVSTWLVRPDGYLWSSGVSLSEENGKFNATGIKGFAIDDINKLDKYDLTRYGFDRGTQDAVRQLTCNGDDQIQ
;
A
#
# COMPACT_ATOMS: atom_id res chain seq x y z
N MET A 1 35.99 34.97 7.22
CA MET A 1 35.04 34.87 8.37
C MET A 1 34.59 33.43 8.48
N LYS A 2 35.02 32.74 9.53
CA LYS A 2 34.72 31.33 9.79
C LYS A 2 33.31 31.23 10.40
N LYS A 3 32.38 30.56 9.73
CA LYS A 3 31.04 30.26 10.30
C LYS A 3 31.11 28.92 11.03
N ALA A 4 30.78 28.96 12.31
CA ALA A 4 30.72 27.82 13.20
C ALA A 4 29.49 26.94 12.86
N ILE A 5 29.70 25.63 12.88
CA ILE A 5 28.68 24.58 12.76
C ILE A 5 28.25 24.24 14.21
N PRO A 6 26.96 24.29 14.56
CA PRO A 6 26.52 23.80 15.86
C PRO A 6 26.50 22.27 15.86
N LEU A 7 27.35 21.73 16.73
CA LEU A 7 27.44 20.34 17.17
C LEU A 7 26.13 19.97 17.88
N ILE A 8 25.27 19.15 17.27
CA ILE A 8 24.15 18.51 17.99
C ILE A 8 24.63 17.14 18.47
N VAL A 9 24.59 17.01 19.79
CA VAL A 9 25.11 15.91 20.58
C VAL A 9 24.31 14.64 20.32
N LEU A 10 25.04 13.62 19.90
CA LEU A 10 24.67 12.21 19.80
C LEU A 10 24.33 11.69 21.22
N ALA A 11 23.05 11.48 21.53
CA ALA A 11 22.67 10.76 22.75
C ALA A 11 22.84 9.26 22.51
N ALA A 12 23.96 8.73 23.01
CA ALA A 12 24.29 7.31 22.98
C ALA A 12 23.22 6.49 23.71
N GLY A 13 22.69 5.49 23.02
CA GLY A 13 21.78 4.49 23.57
C GLY A 13 22.43 3.72 24.71
N LEU A 14 21.77 3.73 25.86
CA LEU A 14 22.13 2.97 27.04
C LEU A 14 21.80 1.49 26.80
N THR A 15 22.81 0.70 26.46
CA THR A 15 22.74 -0.76 26.38
C THR A 15 22.86 -1.31 27.81
N LEU A 16 21.73 -1.69 28.43
CA LEU A 16 21.76 -2.50 29.65
C LEU A 16 21.75 -3.98 29.27
N LEU A 17 22.95 -4.53 29.11
CA LEU A 17 23.22 -5.96 29.20
C LEU A 17 23.06 -6.39 30.66
N ILE A 18 21.95 -7.05 30.99
CA ILE A 18 21.82 -7.80 32.25
C ILE A 18 22.31 -9.21 31.99
N SER A 19 23.62 -9.40 32.06
CA SER A 19 24.22 -10.71 32.24
C SER A 19 23.98 -11.18 33.67
N SER A 20 23.20 -12.24 33.78
CA SER A 20 22.96 -13.07 34.95
C SER A 20 24.26 -13.60 35.55
N CYS A 21 24.41 -13.44 36.87
CA CYS A 21 24.83 -14.47 37.83
C CYS A 21 24.98 -13.83 39.21
N SER A 22 24.01 -14.03 40.10
CA SER A 22 24.27 -14.03 41.53
C SER A 22 23.17 -14.83 42.23
N ASP A 23 23.58 -15.95 42.82
CA ASP A 23 22.86 -16.52 43.96
C ASP A 23 22.75 -15.44 45.03
N ASN A 24 21.53 -15.18 45.51
CA ASN A 24 21.32 -14.79 46.90
C ASN A 24 19.86 -14.95 47.29
N SER A 25 19.67 -15.83 48.27
CA SER A 25 18.55 -15.88 49.16
C SER A 25 18.39 -14.54 49.90
N GLY A 26 17.18 -13.98 49.87
CA GLY A 26 16.76 -12.97 50.84
C GLY A 26 16.14 -11.70 50.27
N LYS A 27 14.91 -11.45 50.73
CA LYS A 27 14.17 -10.19 50.80
C LYS A 27 13.44 -9.70 49.54
N ALA A 28 12.16 -10.04 49.53
CA ALA A 28 11.09 -9.35 48.84
C ALA A 28 10.98 -7.89 49.34
N GLU A 29 11.65 -6.96 48.68
CA GLU A 29 11.36 -5.51 48.78
C GLU A 29 11.74 -4.73 47.50
N SER A 30 12.39 -5.37 46.53
CA SER A 30 12.92 -4.70 45.32
C SER A 30 11.98 -4.77 44.09
N THR A 31 10.89 -5.54 44.15
CA THR A 31 9.96 -5.71 43.02
C THR A 31 9.03 -4.50 42.82
N SER A 32 8.69 -3.78 43.89
CA SER A 32 7.78 -2.63 43.85
C SER A 32 8.37 -1.42 43.11
N THR A 33 9.67 -1.14 43.29
CA THR A 33 10.31 0.05 42.71
C THR A 33 10.56 -0.08 41.21
N ILE A 34 10.82 -1.29 40.71
CA ILE A 34 11.02 -1.55 39.27
C ILE A 34 9.70 -1.50 38.52
N THR A 35 8.62 -2.09 39.07
CA THR A 35 7.28 -2.02 38.46
C THR A 35 6.79 -0.58 38.34
N ASN A 36 6.95 0.24 39.39
CA ASN A 36 6.57 1.65 39.34
C ASN A 36 7.41 2.49 38.35
N ALA A 37 8.68 2.16 38.15
CA ALA A 37 9.53 2.86 37.18
C ALA A 37 9.14 2.50 35.72
N VAL A 38 8.83 1.23 35.46
CA VAL A 38 8.35 0.76 34.15
C VAL A 38 6.96 1.34 33.83
N GLU A 39 6.04 1.36 34.81
CA GLU A 39 4.70 1.95 34.64
C GLU A 39 4.77 3.46 34.38
N ASN A 40 5.65 4.19 35.07
CA ASN A 40 5.83 5.64 34.85
C ASN A 40 6.46 5.95 33.48
N ILE A 41 7.38 5.10 32.99
CA ILE A 41 7.95 5.24 31.64
C ILE A 41 6.89 4.96 30.57
N GLN A 42 6.09 3.91 30.74
CA GLN A 42 4.99 3.58 29.82
C GLN A 42 3.90 4.66 29.81
N ALA A 43 3.52 5.20 30.97
CA ALA A 43 2.56 6.30 31.07
C ALA A 43 3.06 7.59 30.42
N THR A 44 4.35 7.90 30.57
CA THR A 44 4.98 9.07 29.92
C THR A 44 5.10 8.88 28.40
N GLN A 45 5.40 7.66 27.94
CA GLN A 45 5.46 7.36 26.51
C GLN A 45 4.07 7.41 25.86
N ALA A 46 3.04 6.92 26.56
CA ALA A 46 1.64 7.01 26.12
C ALA A 46 1.16 8.47 26.06
N SER A 47 1.52 9.32 27.03
CA SER A 47 1.14 10.73 27.01
C SER A 47 1.88 11.53 25.93
N VAL A 48 3.15 11.26 25.68
CA VAL A 48 3.91 11.89 24.57
C VAL A 48 3.37 11.46 23.21
N THR A 49 3.00 10.18 23.05
CA THR A 49 2.35 9.69 21.84
C THR A 49 1.02 10.40 21.60
N ALA A 50 0.19 10.53 22.64
CA ALA A 50 -1.10 11.20 22.54
C ALA A 50 -0.98 12.69 22.16
N VAL A 51 0.02 13.41 22.69
CA VAL A 51 0.27 14.82 22.36
C VAL A 51 0.78 15.00 20.93
N LEU A 52 1.59 14.07 20.43
CA LEU A 52 2.06 14.11 19.04
C LEU A 52 0.93 13.76 18.06
N GLU A 53 0.07 12.80 18.42
CA GLU A 53 -1.11 12.43 17.64
C GLU A 53 -2.17 13.53 17.57
N GLU A 54 -2.26 14.43 18.56
CA GLU A 54 -3.18 15.58 18.54
C GLU A 54 -2.96 16.50 17.32
N LYS A 55 -1.76 16.45 16.71
CA LYS A 55 -1.43 17.21 15.50
C LYS A 55 -1.99 16.62 14.22
N LEU A 56 -2.34 15.34 14.21
CA LEU A 56 -2.86 14.66 13.04
C LEU A 56 -4.33 15.04 12.82
N PRO A 57 -4.72 15.41 11.58
CA PRO A 57 -6.15 15.58 11.28
C PRO A 57 -6.86 14.21 11.39
N ALA A 58 -8.12 14.19 11.82
CA ALA A 58 -8.91 12.95 11.73
C ALA A 58 -9.11 12.57 10.25
N PRO A 59 -9.14 11.28 9.88
CA PRO A 59 -9.04 10.07 10.70
C PRO A 59 -7.59 9.52 10.87
N TYR A 60 -6.56 10.33 10.65
CA TYR A 60 -5.18 9.89 10.77
C TYR A 60 -4.79 9.65 12.23
N THR A 61 -4.17 8.50 12.49
CA THR A 61 -3.52 8.13 13.76
C THR A 61 -2.18 7.47 13.43
N LEU A 62 -1.23 7.41 14.36
CA LEU A 62 0.04 6.75 14.06
C LEU A 62 -0.15 5.26 13.77
N ALA A 63 -1.14 4.63 14.40
CA ALA A 63 -1.51 3.24 14.11
C ALA A 63 -2.04 3.07 12.68
N ASN A 64 -2.97 3.92 12.24
CA ASN A 64 -3.50 3.87 10.88
C ASN A 64 -2.44 4.17 9.82
N ILE A 65 -1.58 5.15 10.09
CA ILE A 65 -0.45 5.52 9.21
C ILE A 65 0.56 4.38 9.13
N LYS A 66 0.89 3.74 10.25
CA LYS A 66 1.79 2.59 10.27
C LYS A 66 1.23 1.43 9.43
N ASN A 67 -0.03 1.07 9.63
CA ASN A 67 -0.68 0.01 8.85
C ASN A 67 -0.71 0.36 7.34
N ALA A 68 -1.05 1.60 7.00
CA ALA A 68 -1.03 2.07 5.61
C ALA A 68 0.38 2.02 5.00
N MET A 69 1.42 2.33 5.79
CA MET A 69 2.81 2.25 5.35
C MET A 69 3.27 0.81 5.14
N GLU A 70 2.87 -0.12 6.03
CA GLU A 70 3.16 -1.55 5.88
C GLU A 70 2.54 -2.12 4.60
N GLU A 71 1.25 -1.82 4.37
CA GLU A 71 0.55 -2.22 3.14
C GLU A 71 1.16 -1.58 1.89
N TYR A 72 1.53 -0.29 1.94
CA TYR A 72 2.17 0.40 0.83
C TYR A 72 3.52 -0.25 0.45
N ILE A 73 4.36 -0.52 1.44
CA ILE A 73 5.65 -1.20 1.23
C ILE A 73 5.42 -2.58 0.62
N ASN A 74 4.49 -3.37 1.18
CA ASN A 74 4.17 -4.67 0.63
C ASN A 74 3.66 -4.59 -0.81
N TYR A 75 2.76 -3.64 -1.11
CA TYR A 75 2.24 -3.44 -2.46
C TYR A 75 3.35 -3.12 -3.47
N ARG A 76 4.29 -2.22 -3.10
CA ARG A 76 5.46 -1.90 -3.93
C ARG A 76 6.34 -3.12 -4.17
N LEU A 77 6.63 -3.92 -3.13
CA LEU A 77 7.45 -5.13 -3.26
C LEU A 77 6.73 -6.28 -4.00
N TRP A 78 5.40 -6.37 -3.88
CA TRP A 78 4.60 -7.43 -4.49
C TRP A 78 4.46 -7.22 -6.00
N LEU A 79 4.12 -6.01 -6.42
CA LEU A 79 3.83 -5.68 -7.82
C LEU A 79 5.03 -5.12 -8.59
N TYR A 80 5.94 -4.42 -7.91
CA TYR A 80 7.08 -3.74 -8.53
C TYR A 80 8.41 -4.13 -7.87
N PRO A 81 8.73 -5.43 -7.75
CA PRO A 81 10.03 -5.82 -7.22
C PRO A 81 11.14 -5.34 -8.17
N SER A 82 12.28 -4.98 -7.60
CA SER A 82 13.46 -4.45 -8.31
C SER A 82 13.96 -5.33 -9.47
N LYS A 83 13.67 -6.63 -9.44
CA LYS A 83 14.03 -7.60 -10.49
C LYS A 83 13.15 -7.52 -11.75
N VAL A 84 12.01 -6.83 -11.68
CA VAL A 84 11.02 -6.64 -12.75
C VAL A 84 10.98 -5.18 -13.21
N GLU A 85 11.36 -4.24 -12.33
CA GLU A 85 11.53 -2.84 -12.70
C GLU A 85 12.82 -2.69 -13.53
N LEU A 86 12.71 -2.25 -14.79
CA LEU A 86 13.84 -2.09 -15.73
C LEU A 86 14.95 -1.16 -15.19
N ASN A 87 14.67 -0.40 -14.13
CA ASN A 87 15.66 0.29 -13.33
C ASN A 87 15.26 0.18 -11.86
N ALA A 88 16.02 -0.54 -11.03
CA ALA A 88 15.84 -0.51 -9.59
C ALA A 88 15.92 0.95 -9.10
N SER A 89 14.78 1.53 -8.79
CA SER A 89 14.73 2.91 -8.34
C SER A 89 15.47 3.04 -7.01
N PRO A 90 16.21 4.13 -6.76
CA PRO A 90 16.71 4.47 -5.41
C PRO A 90 15.58 4.56 -4.37
N LYS A 91 14.32 4.59 -4.81
CA LYS A 91 13.08 4.57 -4.01
C LYS A 91 12.59 3.14 -3.69
N SER A 92 13.36 2.10 -4.02
CA SER A 92 12.98 0.69 -3.80
C SER A 92 13.16 0.25 -2.33
N PHE A 93 12.21 -0.55 -1.85
CA PHE A 93 12.28 -1.19 -0.53
C PHE A 93 13.02 -2.55 -0.55
N ASP A 94 13.30 -3.12 -1.73
CA ASP A 94 13.90 -4.47 -1.87
C ASP A 94 15.20 -4.64 -1.07
N PRO A 95 16.17 -3.69 -1.07
CA PRO A 95 17.43 -3.85 -0.32
C PRO A 95 17.25 -3.85 1.21
N TYR A 96 16.05 -3.52 1.68
CA TYR A 96 15.72 -3.38 3.08
C TYR A 96 14.85 -4.50 3.63
N ILE A 97 14.45 -5.47 2.81
CA ILE A 97 13.74 -6.67 3.26
C ILE A 97 14.48 -7.33 4.43
N GLY A 98 13.73 -7.62 5.50
CA GLY A 98 14.23 -8.17 6.76
C GLY A 98 14.81 -7.13 7.74
N LYS A 99 15.01 -5.87 7.33
CA LYS A 99 15.58 -4.80 8.15
C LYS A 99 14.50 -3.90 8.74
N THR A 100 14.84 -3.26 9.86
CA THR A 100 14.01 -2.22 10.48
C THR A 100 14.37 -0.85 9.89
N ILE A 101 13.34 -0.06 9.59
CA ILE A 101 13.44 1.30 9.08
C ILE A 101 12.72 2.25 10.04
N GLY A 102 13.27 3.45 10.19
CA GLY A 102 12.60 4.52 10.93
C GLY A 102 11.63 5.27 10.02
N VAL A 103 10.53 5.74 10.59
CA VAL A 103 9.51 6.54 9.89
C VAL A 103 9.18 7.77 10.73
N GLU A 104 9.28 8.95 10.12
CA GLU A 104 8.87 10.23 10.67
C GLU A 104 7.61 10.72 9.96
N VAL A 105 6.53 10.91 10.72
CA VAL A 105 5.24 11.41 10.22
C VAL A 105 5.25 12.92 10.27
N ARG A 106 4.95 13.53 9.13
CA ARG A 106 4.97 14.98 8.89
C ARG A 106 3.61 15.47 8.48
N VAL A 107 3.21 16.61 9.04
CA VAL A 107 2.00 17.34 8.62
C VAL A 107 2.45 18.64 7.97
N TYR A 108 2.05 18.82 6.71
CA TYR A 108 2.23 20.07 5.98
C TYR A 108 0.90 20.80 5.96
N GLU A 109 0.93 22.10 6.26
CA GLU A 109 -0.24 22.96 6.18
C GLU A 109 -0.05 23.96 5.04
N SER A 110 -0.96 23.91 4.07
CA SER A 110 -0.97 24.85 2.95
C SER A 110 -1.42 26.24 3.39
N SER A 111 -1.24 27.25 2.53
CA SER A 111 -1.71 28.61 2.80
C SER A 111 -3.23 28.73 2.97
N SER A 112 -4.01 27.74 2.49
CA SER A 112 -5.47 27.67 2.69
C SER A 112 -5.87 26.99 4.01
N GLY A 113 -4.90 26.51 4.81
CA GLY A 113 -5.14 25.76 6.04
C GLY A 113 -5.42 24.26 5.83
N GLU A 114 -5.32 23.78 4.59
CA GLU A 114 -5.45 22.35 4.31
C GLU A 114 -4.21 21.60 4.81
N LYS A 115 -4.43 20.57 5.64
CA LYS A 115 -3.38 19.72 6.20
C LYS A 115 -3.20 18.44 5.38
N ARG A 116 -1.97 18.17 4.94
CA ARG A 116 -1.58 16.95 4.22
C ARG A 116 -0.57 16.15 5.05
N VAL A 117 -0.77 14.84 5.11
CA VAL A 117 0.01 13.94 5.97
C VAL A 117 0.97 13.13 5.12
N TYR A 118 2.24 13.12 5.51
CA TYR A 118 3.30 12.40 4.82
C TYR A 118 4.16 11.60 5.80
N ALA A 119 4.88 10.59 5.30
CA ALA A 119 5.97 9.95 6.01
C ALA A 119 7.28 10.15 5.26
N GLN A 120 8.33 10.51 5.99
CA GLN A 120 9.71 10.28 5.54
C GLN A 120 10.24 9.02 6.19
N THR A 121 10.86 8.14 5.42
CA THR A 121 11.57 6.98 5.98
C THR A 121 13.04 7.28 6.15
N SER A 122 13.74 6.47 6.95
CA SER A 122 15.21 6.48 7.03
C SER A 122 15.87 5.93 5.75
N ILE A 123 15.09 5.44 4.78
CA ILE A 123 15.58 4.98 3.48
C ILE A 123 15.61 6.19 2.53
N GLY A 124 16.73 6.91 2.53
CA GLY A 124 16.97 8.04 1.63
C GLY A 124 16.22 9.31 2.03
N ASP A 125 16.88 10.45 1.85
CA ASP A 125 16.39 11.74 2.36
C ASP A 125 15.50 12.51 1.37
N TRP A 126 15.18 11.89 0.23
CA TRP A 126 14.72 12.59 -0.98
C TRP A 126 13.25 12.33 -1.38
N TRP A 127 12.53 11.48 -0.66
CA TRP A 127 11.13 11.19 -0.95
C TRP A 127 10.24 11.12 0.29
N LEU A 128 8.94 11.34 0.08
CA LEU A 128 7.87 11.29 1.06
C LEU A 128 6.77 10.35 0.54
N THR A 129 6.24 9.50 1.41
CA THR A 129 5.01 8.75 1.17
C THR A 129 3.84 9.64 1.59
N GLU A 130 2.89 9.92 0.70
CA GLU A 130 1.69 10.70 1.03
C GLU A 130 0.59 9.77 1.54
N PHE A 131 -0.09 10.16 2.62
CA PHE A 131 -1.27 9.45 3.10
C PHE A 131 -2.54 10.19 2.71
N LYS A 132 -3.52 9.41 2.26
CA LYS A 132 -4.84 9.85 1.85
C LYS A 132 -5.89 9.11 2.65
N THR A 133 -7.12 9.60 2.58
CA THR A 133 -8.27 8.97 3.22
C THR A 133 -9.40 8.80 2.23
N SER A 134 -9.97 7.60 2.19
CA SER A 134 -11.20 7.31 1.45
C SER A 134 -12.09 6.45 2.31
N ASN A 135 -13.35 6.86 2.52
CA ASN A 135 -14.33 6.15 3.34
C ASN A 135 -13.82 5.75 4.74
N GLY A 136 -13.02 6.62 5.36
CA GLY A 136 -12.43 6.38 6.69
C GLY A 136 -11.19 5.47 6.69
N ILE A 137 -10.79 4.94 5.54
CA ILE A 137 -9.57 4.15 5.37
C ILE A 137 -8.40 5.10 5.09
N VAL A 138 -7.36 5.05 5.92
CA VAL A 138 -6.07 5.70 5.65
C VAL A 138 -5.24 4.78 4.77
N TYR A 139 -4.72 5.28 3.66
CA TYR A 139 -3.91 4.51 2.73
C TYR A 139 -2.83 5.38 2.09
N SER A 140 -1.92 4.75 1.35
CA SER A 140 -0.98 5.43 0.47
C SER A 140 -0.85 4.67 -0.83
N ASP A 141 -0.79 5.39 -1.95
CA ASP A 141 -0.64 4.86 -3.30
C ASP A 141 0.57 5.45 -4.03
N ASN A 142 1.27 6.42 -3.44
CA ASN A 142 2.31 7.18 -4.12
C ASN A 142 3.48 7.59 -3.20
N GLN A 143 4.58 7.94 -3.85
CA GLN A 143 5.73 8.61 -3.27
C GLN A 143 5.99 9.88 -4.08
N VAL A 144 6.28 10.98 -3.39
CA VAL A 144 6.71 12.23 -4.01
C VAL A 144 8.16 12.50 -3.66
N SER A 145 8.96 12.93 -4.61
CA SER A 145 10.34 13.37 -4.41
C SER A 145 10.48 14.87 -4.62
N LYS A 146 11.56 15.45 -4.12
CA LYS A 146 11.81 16.91 -4.25
C LYS A 146 11.87 17.37 -5.71
N GLU A 147 12.18 16.46 -6.61
CA GLU A 147 12.25 16.70 -8.06
C GLU A 147 10.86 16.70 -8.73
N ASP A 148 9.83 16.17 -8.06
CA ASP A 148 8.45 16.14 -8.56
C ASP A 148 7.79 17.51 -8.35
N THR A 149 8.20 18.48 -9.16
CA THR A 149 7.71 19.88 -9.10
C THR A 149 6.19 19.93 -9.22
N GLY A 150 5.52 20.55 -8.26
CA GLY A 150 4.06 20.65 -8.18
C GLY A 150 3.38 19.54 -7.38
N LEU A 151 4.08 18.43 -7.08
CA LEU A 151 3.59 17.37 -6.19
C LEU A 151 4.23 17.41 -4.80
N TRP A 152 5.47 17.90 -4.71
CA TRP A 152 6.14 18.10 -3.43
C TRP A 152 5.38 19.12 -2.57
N PRO A 153 5.12 18.82 -1.27
CA PRO A 153 4.37 19.74 -0.42
C PRO A 153 5.16 21.04 -0.19
N GLU A 154 4.47 22.17 -0.33
CA GLU A 154 5.02 23.50 -0.03
C GLU A 154 4.98 23.79 1.48
N GLY A 155 5.84 24.71 1.93
CA GLY A 155 5.84 25.20 3.31
C GLY A 155 6.68 24.38 4.29
N ASN A 156 6.60 24.77 5.57
CA ASN A 156 7.21 24.03 6.67
C ASN A 156 6.28 22.90 7.11
N TYR A 157 6.86 21.85 7.69
CA TYR A 157 6.08 20.78 8.29
C TYR A 157 6.26 20.75 9.81
N GLU A 158 5.31 20.12 10.47
CA GLU A 158 5.46 19.68 11.86
C GLU A 158 5.61 18.16 11.93
N VAL A 159 6.47 17.69 12.84
CA VAL A 159 6.53 16.27 13.18
C VAL A 159 5.35 15.91 14.08
N ALA A 160 4.54 14.97 13.63
CA ALA A 160 3.36 14.46 14.32
C ALA A 160 3.59 13.07 14.94
N GLY A 161 4.78 12.50 14.77
CA GLY A 161 5.20 11.27 15.45
C GLY A 161 6.26 10.51 14.68
N THR A 162 6.79 9.47 15.32
CA THR A 162 7.78 8.57 14.73
C THR A 162 7.48 7.14 15.12
N PHE A 163 7.78 6.19 14.23
CA PHE A 163 7.71 4.77 14.54
C PHE A 163 8.77 3.98 13.77
N GLU A 164 9.02 2.76 14.22
CA GLU A 164 9.85 1.79 13.51
C GLU A 164 8.99 0.72 12.83
N LEU A 165 9.46 0.26 11.67
CA LEU A 165 8.78 -0.73 10.84
C LEU A 165 9.81 -1.73 10.32
N LYS A 166 9.52 -3.03 10.45
CA LYS A 166 10.34 -4.08 9.82
C LYS A 166 9.80 -4.36 8.43
N VAL A 167 10.63 -4.16 7.40
CA VAL A 167 10.26 -4.47 6.01
C VAL A 167 10.17 -5.99 5.88
N GLN A 168 8.98 -6.49 5.59
CA GLN A 168 8.74 -7.93 5.44
C GLN A 168 9.06 -8.39 4.02
N GLU A 169 9.16 -9.71 3.85
CA GLU A 169 9.15 -10.33 2.52
C GLU A 169 7.81 -10.00 1.82
N PRO A 170 7.81 -9.79 0.50
CA PRO A 170 6.58 -9.53 -0.25
C PRO A 170 5.58 -10.68 -0.12
N HIS A 171 4.33 -10.35 0.14
CA HIS A 171 3.23 -11.30 0.24
C HIS A 171 1.99 -10.77 -0.48
N LYS A 172 1.03 -11.67 -0.72
CA LYS A 172 -0.28 -11.29 -1.26
C LYS A 172 -0.87 -10.16 -0.40
N PRO A 173 -1.28 -9.03 -1.01
CA PRO A 173 -1.86 -7.92 -0.26
C PRO A 173 -3.14 -8.32 0.47
N ASN A 174 -3.37 -7.74 1.64
CA ASN A 174 -4.66 -7.86 2.31
C ASN A 174 -5.61 -6.82 1.74
N TYR A 175 -6.25 -7.15 0.62
CA TYR A 175 -7.17 -6.25 -0.06
C TYR A 175 -8.44 -5.90 0.76
N GLY A 176 -8.62 -6.51 1.93
CA GLY A 176 -9.79 -6.32 2.79
C GLY A 176 -11.03 -7.08 2.32
N ALA A 177 -12.00 -7.19 3.24
CA ALA A 177 -13.32 -7.77 3.01
C ALA A 177 -14.36 -6.93 3.74
N SER A 178 -15.39 -6.49 3.02
CA SER A 178 -16.50 -5.70 3.57
C SER A 178 -17.73 -5.86 2.69
N ALA A 179 -18.91 -5.59 3.25
CA ALA A 179 -20.16 -5.61 2.46
C ALA A 179 -20.17 -4.54 1.35
N ARG A 180 -19.42 -3.44 1.50
CA ARG A 180 -19.26 -2.43 0.45
C ARG A 180 -18.38 -2.96 -0.68
N LYS A 181 -17.26 -3.60 -0.35
CA LYS A 181 -16.38 -4.25 -1.32
C LYS A 181 -17.08 -5.38 -2.09
N ASP A 182 -17.92 -6.18 -1.43
CA ASP A 182 -18.71 -7.21 -2.12
C ASP A 182 -19.61 -6.63 -3.21
N LYS A 183 -20.20 -5.45 -2.96
CA LYS A 183 -21.00 -4.72 -3.98
C LYS A 183 -20.14 -4.18 -5.11
N MET A 184 -18.93 -3.68 -4.81
CA MET A 184 -17.97 -3.23 -5.83
C MET A 184 -17.59 -4.39 -6.76
N ILE A 185 -17.23 -5.55 -6.18
CA ILE A 185 -16.90 -6.76 -6.93
C ILE A 185 -18.09 -7.19 -7.81
N ALA A 186 -19.30 -7.22 -7.24
CA ALA A 186 -20.49 -7.62 -8.00
C ALA A 186 -20.79 -6.67 -9.19
N ALA A 187 -20.61 -5.36 -9.02
CA ALA A 187 -20.80 -4.40 -10.10
C ALA A 187 -19.76 -4.58 -11.22
N ALA A 188 -18.48 -4.74 -10.87
CA ALA A 188 -17.42 -4.98 -11.84
C ALA A 188 -17.57 -6.34 -12.55
N GLU A 189 -17.95 -7.40 -11.82
CA GLU A 189 -18.23 -8.72 -12.39
C GLU A 189 -19.39 -8.66 -13.39
N ASN A 190 -20.46 -7.94 -13.08
CA ASN A 190 -21.59 -7.76 -13.99
C ASN A 190 -21.20 -7.00 -15.26
N HIS A 191 -20.35 -5.96 -15.13
CA HIS A 191 -19.78 -5.28 -16.29
C HIS A 191 -18.95 -6.22 -17.16
N LEU A 192 -18.09 -7.04 -16.55
CA LEU A 192 -17.25 -8.00 -17.25
C LEU A 192 -18.07 -9.06 -18.01
N LYS A 193 -19.18 -9.53 -17.43
CA LYS A 193 -20.14 -10.41 -18.11
C LYS A 193 -20.74 -9.76 -19.35
N ASN A 194 -21.14 -8.48 -19.26
CA ASN A 194 -21.66 -7.75 -20.41
C ASN A 194 -20.61 -7.62 -21.52
N VAL A 195 -19.37 -7.30 -21.16
CA VAL A 195 -18.25 -7.26 -22.10
C VAL A 195 -18.03 -8.60 -22.81
N CYS A 196 -18.02 -9.72 -22.07
CA CYS A 196 -17.94 -11.05 -22.70
C CYS A 196 -19.11 -11.28 -23.69
N ASN A 197 -20.34 -10.95 -23.29
CA ASN A 197 -21.51 -11.12 -24.14
C ASN A 197 -21.45 -10.28 -25.41
N ASP A 198 -20.97 -9.04 -25.31
CA ASP A 198 -20.82 -8.15 -26.46
C ASP A 198 -19.74 -8.65 -27.41
N LEU A 199 -18.60 -9.13 -26.89
CA LEU A 199 -17.54 -9.76 -27.69
C LEU A 199 -18.04 -10.99 -28.45
N LEU A 200 -18.78 -11.87 -27.77
CA LEU A 200 -19.32 -13.10 -28.36
C LEU A 200 -20.40 -12.86 -29.42
N ARG A 201 -21.13 -11.74 -29.33
CA ARG A 201 -22.15 -11.33 -30.31
C ARG A 201 -21.57 -10.51 -31.48
N GLY A 202 -20.33 -10.05 -31.36
CA GLY A 202 -19.66 -9.29 -32.39
C GLY A 202 -19.24 -10.12 -33.61
N GLU A 203 -18.76 -9.45 -34.65
CA GLU A 203 -18.26 -10.10 -35.89
C GLU A 203 -17.12 -11.09 -35.62
N GLU A 204 -16.38 -10.87 -34.53
CA GLU A 204 -15.26 -11.69 -34.09
C GLU A 204 -15.64 -12.69 -32.97
N GLY A 205 -16.93 -12.97 -32.75
CA GLY A 205 -17.39 -13.80 -31.63
C GLY A 205 -16.68 -15.17 -31.53
N GLU A 206 -16.35 -15.79 -32.66
CA GLU A 206 -15.66 -17.08 -32.70
C GLU A 206 -14.25 -17.04 -32.07
N ILE A 207 -13.47 -15.98 -32.29
CA ILE A 207 -12.10 -15.86 -31.75
C ILE A 207 -12.10 -15.45 -30.27
N TRP A 208 -13.19 -14.88 -29.79
CA TRP A 208 -13.39 -14.53 -28.37
C TRP A 208 -14.03 -15.67 -27.56
N SER A 209 -14.56 -16.70 -28.21
CA SER A 209 -15.08 -17.89 -27.55
C SER A 209 -13.99 -18.62 -26.76
N GLY A 210 -14.29 -18.99 -25.51
CA GLY A 210 -13.34 -19.64 -24.61
C GLY A 210 -12.33 -18.67 -23.96
N THR A 211 -12.48 -17.36 -24.16
CA THR A 211 -11.68 -16.35 -23.47
C THR A 211 -11.88 -16.47 -21.96
N THR A 212 -10.80 -16.52 -21.19
CA THR A 212 -10.86 -16.42 -19.73
C THR A 212 -10.73 -14.98 -19.31
N ALA A 213 -11.72 -14.48 -18.58
CA ALA A 213 -11.74 -13.14 -18.03
C ALA A 213 -11.46 -13.19 -16.53
N TYR A 214 -10.49 -12.40 -16.08
CA TYR A 214 -10.08 -12.25 -14.69
C TYR A 214 -10.44 -10.85 -14.21
N LEU A 215 -11.03 -10.76 -13.03
CA LEU A 215 -11.20 -9.52 -12.29
C LEU A 215 -10.17 -9.52 -11.16
N GLU A 216 -9.19 -8.62 -11.23
CA GLU A 216 -8.16 -8.52 -10.19
C GLU A 216 -8.78 -8.20 -8.82
N ASN A 217 -8.08 -8.55 -7.74
CA ASN A 217 -8.40 -8.01 -6.42
C ASN A 217 -7.87 -6.59 -6.30
N PHE A 218 -8.57 -5.79 -5.52
CA PHE A 218 -8.33 -4.37 -5.36
C PHE A 218 -8.71 -3.95 -3.95
N TYR A 219 -8.10 -2.89 -3.45
CA TYR A 219 -8.47 -2.32 -2.17
C TYR A 219 -9.79 -1.54 -2.29
N GLU A 220 -10.55 -1.47 -1.20
CA GLU A 220 -11.84 -0.78 -1.22
C GLU A 220 -11.75 0.74 -1.50
N TYR A 221 -10.58 1.34 -1.27
CA TYR A 221 -10.31 2.74 -1.63
C TYR A 221 -9.94 2.91 -3.11
N GLU A 222 -9.66 1.82 -3.83
CA GLU A 222 -9.42 1.84 -5.28
C GLU A 222 -10.79 1.82 -5.98
N GLU A 223 -11.21 2.98 -6.49
CA GLU A 223 -12.44 3.12 -7.30
C GLU A 223 -12.25 2.67 -8.75
N VAL A 224 -11.18 1.91 -9.02
CA VAL A 224 -10.87 1.30 -10.31
C VAL A 224 -10.33 -0.10 -10.06
N VAL A 225 -10.78 -1.07 -10.83
CA VAL A 225 -10.28 -2.46 -10.79
C VAL A 225 -9.83 -2.90 -12.18
N SER A 226 -8.69 -3.56 -12.26
CA SER A 226 -8.17 -4.11 -13.52
C SER A 226 -8.87 -5.42 -13.90
N THR A 227 -8.99 -5.66 -15.19
CA THR A 227 -9.46 -6.90 -15.78
C THR A 227 -8.49 -7.39 -16.85
N TRP A 228 -8.39 -8.70 -16.98
CA TRP A 228 -7.63 -9.37 -18.04
C TRP A 228 -8.55 -10.30 -18.80
N LEU A 229 -8.63 -10.16 -20.12
CA LEU A 229 -9.30 -11.10 -21.01
C LEU A 229 -8.23 -11.82 -21.81
N VAL A 230 -8.12 -13.13 -21.61
CA VAL A 230 -7.10 -13.98 -22.23
C VAL A 230 -7.76 -14.98 -23.14
N ARG A 231 -7.50 -14.83 -24.44
CA ARG A 231 -7.99 -15.77 -25.46
C ARG A 231 -7.21 -17.09 -25.42
N PRO A 232 -7.79 -18.17 -25.98
CA PRO A 232 -7.12 -19.47 -26.06
C PRO A 232 -5.78 -19.46 -26.81
N ASP A 233 -5.57 -18.51 -27.73
CA ASP A 233 -4.34 -18.37 -28.50
C ASP A 233 -3.27 -17.49 -27.82
N GLY A 234 -3.53 -17.03 -26.59
CA GLY A 234 -2.60 -16.23 -25.81
C GLY A 234 -2.74 -14.72 -26.01
N TYR A 235 -3.62 -14.27 -26.91
CA TYR A 235 -3.94 -12.85 -27.02
C TYR A 235 -4.55 -12.36 -25.71
N LEU A 236 -4.00 -11.25 -25.20
CA LEU A 236 -4.41 -10.65 -23.95
C LEU A 236 -4.94 -9.25 -24.22
N TRP A 237 -6.10 -8.95 -23.65
CA TRP A 237 -6.62 -7.60 -23.54
C TRP A 237 -6.79 -7.23 -22.08
N SER A 238 -6.14 -6.14 -21.67
CA SER A 238 -6.20 -5.60 -20.32
C SER A 238 -7.02 -4.32 -20.33
N SER A 239 -7.91 -4.16 -19.35
CA SER A 239 -8.66 -2.93 -19.19
C SER A 239 -8.94 -2.62 -17.73
N GLY A 240 -9.35 -1.39 -17.43
CA GLY A 240 -9.86 -1.01 -16.12
C GLY A 240 -11.38 -0.93 -16.12
N VAL A 241 -11.98 -1.10 -14.94
CA VAL A 241 -13.38 -0.80 -14.66
C VAL A 241 -13.42 0.25 -13.56
N SER A 242 -13.87 1.46 -13.90
CA SER A 242 -14.14 2.53 -12.94
C SER A 242 -15.46 2.26 -12.22
N LEU A 243 -15.46 2.44 -10.91
CA LEU A 243 -16.59 2.24 -10.03
C LEU A 243 -17.01 3.57 -9.42
N SER A 244 -18.29 3.93 -9.53
CA SER A 244 -18.86 5.09 -8.86
C SER A 244 -20.03 4.68 -7.99
N GLU A 245 -20.12 5.23 -6.78
CA GLU A 245 -21.17 4.89 -5.81
C GLU A 245 -22.25 5.98 -5.77
N GLU A 246 -23.50 5.60 -6.01
CA GLU A 246 -24.66 6.47 -5.87
C GLU A 246 -25.77 5.74 -5.11
N ASN A 247 -26.26 6.33 -4.02
CA ASN A 247 -27.32 5.75 -3.18
C ASN A 247 -27.04 4.30 -2.72
N GLY A 248 -25.78 4.00 -2.40
CA GLY A 248 -25.34 2.68 -1.92
C GLY A 248 -25.29 1.58 -2.99
N LYS A 249 -25.35 1.95 -4.27
CA LYS A 249 -25.17 1.09 -5.45
C LYS A 249 -23.95 1.55 -6.24
N PHE A 250 -23.22 0.58 -6.80
CA PHE A 250 -22.08 0.86 -7.66
C PHE A 250 -22.46 0.76 -9.13
N ASN A 251 -22.09 1.79 -9.89
CA ASN A 251 -22.08 1.78 -11.35
C ASN A 251 -20.66 1.43 -11.81
N ALA A 252 -20.56 0.61 -12.86
CA ALA A 252 -19.30 0.14 -13.41
C ALA A 252 -19.15 0.59 -14.87
N THR A 253 -18.07 1.30 -15.17
CA THR A 253 -17.78 1.83 -16.51
C THR A 253 -16.40 1.36 -16.98
N GLY A 254 -16.33 0.82 -18.19
CA GLY A 254 -15.06 0.40 -18.78
C GLY A 254 -14.16 1.60 -19.08
N ILE A 255 -12.87 1.44 -18.77
CA ILE A 255 -11.81 2.38 -19.11
C ILE A 255 -11.14 1.88 -20.41
N LYS A 256 -10.38 2.74 -21.09
CA LYS A 256 -9.58 2.31 -22.24
C LYS A 256 -8.50 1.32 -21.77
N GLY A 257 -8.44 0.18 -22.45
CA GLY A 257 -7.45 -0.86 -22.25
C GLY A 257 -6.29 -0.85 -23.24
N PHE A 258 -5.44 -1.87 -23.15
CA PHE A 258 -4.37 -2.18 -24.11
C PHE A 258 -4.36 -3.69 -24.43
N ALA A 259 -3.72 -4.04 -25.54
CA ALA A 259 -3.66 -5.42 -26.02
C ALA A 259 -2.22 -5.91 -26.19
N ILE A 260 -2.04 -7.23 -26.05
CA ILE A 260 -0.79 -7.94 -26.27
C ILE A 260 -1.11 -9.17 -27.10
N ASP A 261 -0.44 -9.29 -28.25
CA ASP A 261 -0.74 -10.36 -29.22
C ASP A 261 -0.56 -11.77 -28.66
N ASP A 262 0.42 -11.96 -27.76
CA ASP A 262 0.68 -13.25 -27.12
C ASP A 262 1.43 -13.07 -25.80
N ILE A 263 0.72 -13.16 -24.67
CA ILE A 263 1.29 -13.01 -23.33
C ILE A 263 2.36 -14.06 -23.01
N ASN A 264 2.34 -15.20 -23.71
CA ASN A 264 3.28 -16.29 -23.48
C ASN A 264 4.66 -16.04 -24.11
N LYS A 265 4.77 -15.06 -25.01
CA LYS A 265 6.04 -14.66 -25.64
C LYS A 265 6.84 -13.65 -24.82
N LEU A 266 6.24 -13.04 -23.79
CA LEU A 266 6.94 -12.10 -22.93
C LEU A 266 7.89 -12.84 -21.98
N ASP A 267 9.01 -12.19 -21.65
CA ASP A 267 9.90 -12.67 -20.59
C ASP A 267 9.15 -12.67 -19.24
N LYS A 268 9.45 -13.63 -18.37
CA LYS A 268 8.77 -13.73 -17.06
C LYS A 268 9.07 -12.55 -16.12
N TYR A 269 10.12 -11.78 -16.40
CA TYR A 269 10.47 -10.54 -15.71
C TYR A 269 10.06 -9.28 -16.49
N ASP A 270 9.39 -9.44 -17.63
CA ASP A 270 8.68 -8.32 -18.25
C ASP A 270 7.61 -7.81 -17.28
N LEU A 271 7.50 -6.48 -17.13
CA LEU A 271 6.58 -5.87 -16.18
C LEU A 271 5.13 -6.26 -16.44
N THR A 272 4.72 -6.33 -17.71
CA THR A 272 3.36 -6.70 -18.06
C THR A 272 3.12 -8.19 -17.82
N ARG A 273 4.09 -9.04 -18.15
CA ARG A 273 3.97 -10.48 -17.85
C ARG A 273 3.88 -10.74 -16.35
N TYR A 274 4.75 -10.13 -15.57
CA TYR A 274 4.75 -10.27 -14.12
C TYR A 274 3.45 -9.74 -13.50
N GLY A 275 2.99 -8.57 -13.94
CA GLY A 275 1.71 -7.98 -13.52
C GLY A 275 0.53 -8.90 -13.83
N PHE A 276 0.48 -9.46 -15.04
CA PHE A 276 -0.54 -10.44 -15.43
C PHE A 276 -0.52 -11.70 -14.54
N ASP A 277 0.65 -12.31 -14.35
CA ASP A 277 0.79 -13.53 -13.54
C ASP A 277 0.33 -13.29 -12.09
N ARG A 278 0.66 -12.12 -11.51
CA ARG A 278 0.19 -11.72 -10.17
C ARG A 278 -1.30 -11.41 -10.15
N GLY A 279 -1.78 -10.61 -11.08
CA GLY A 279 -3.18 -10.19 -11.18
C GLY A 279 -4.13 -11.36 -11.33
N THR A 280 -3.78 -12.34 -12.17
CA THR A 280 -4.58 -13.55 -12.35
C THR A 280 -4.50 -14.50 -11.17
N GLN A 281 -3.33 -14.64 -10.53
CA GLN A 281 -3.19 -15.40 -9.28
C GLN A 281 -4.02 -14.80 -8.14
N ASP A 282 -4.13 -13.47 -8.12
CA ASP A 282 -4.83 -12.75 -7.05
C ASP A 282 -6.29 -12.42 -7.34
N ALA A 283 -6.78 -12.75 -8.55
CA ALA A 283 -8.12 -12.43 -9.02
C ALA A 283 -9.24 -12.81 -8.02
N VAL A 284 -10.20 -11.90 -7.84
CA VAL A 284 -11.40 -12.14 -7.00
C VAL A 284 -12.46 -12.92 -7.75
N ARG A 285 -12.44 -12.85 -9.08
CA ARG A 285 -13.35 -13.58 -9.97
C ARG A 285 -12.59 -14.02 -11.21
N GLN A 286 -12.99 -15.19 -11.69
CA GLN A 286 -12.61 -15.73 -12.98
C GLN A 286 -13.89 -16.21 -13.65
N LEU A 287 -14.08 -15.87 -14.91
CA LEU A 287 -15.19 -16.38 -15.72
C LEU A 287 -14.70 -16.70 -17.12
N THR A 288 -15.41 -17.57 -17.82
CA THR A 288 -15.10 -17.87 -19.23
C THR A 288 -16.18 -17.27 -20.11
N CYS A 289 -15.80 -16.52 -21.13
CA CYS A 289 -16.71 -16.04 -22.16
C CYS A 289 -17.10 -17.24 -23.06
N ASN A 290 -18.22 -17.91 -22.72
CA ASN A 290 -18.81 -18.96 -23.53
C ASN A 290 -20.25 -18.57 -23.88
N GLY A 291 -20.70 -18.90 -25.09
CA GLY A 291 -21.94 -18.42 -25.69
C GLY A 291 -23.25 -18.77 -24.97
N ASP A 292 -23.24 -19.44 -23.81
CA ASP A 292 -24.42 -19.73 -23.00
C ASP A 292 -24.03 -19.86 -21.51
N ASP A 293 -24.76 -19.16 -20.65
CA ASP A 293 -24.64 -19.07 -19.17
C ASP A 293 -24.13 -20.34 -18.46
N GLN A 294 -22.82 -20.45 -18.22
CA GLN A 294 -22.28 -21.35 -17.19
C GLN A 294 -21.20 -20.61 -16.39
N ILE A 295 -21.67 -19.93 -15.34
CA ILE A 295 -20.84 -19.44 -14.24
C ILE A 295 -20.49 -20.66 -13.39
N GLN A 296 -19.21 -21.06 -13.37
CA GLN A 296 -18.67 -21.92 -12.30
C GLN A 296 -18.09 -21.04 -11.19
#